data_AF-A0A0N4UN71-F1
#
_entry.id   AF-A0A0N4UN71-F1
#
_cell.length_a   1.000
_cell.length_b   1.000
_cell.length_c   1.000
_cell.angle_alpha   90.00
_cell.angle_beta   90.00
_cell.angle_gamma   90.00
#
_symmetry.space_group_name_H-M   'P 1'
#
loop_
_entity.id
_entity.type
_entity.pdbx_description
1 polymer ?
#
loop_
_entity_poly.entity_id
_entity_poly.type
_entity_poly.pdbx_seq_one_letter_code
_entity_poly.pdbx_strand_id
1 'polypeptide(L)'
;IIINGRNTYTLNGTAATNSRVADLFRSVGLNVNNPHFLIMQGRITKVLNTKPMEILGMIEEAAGTRMYEAKKQSALRTVEKKEGKMAEIKQVMEEDILPKVEKLKRDRCDYLEYQRIDREVELWNEN
;
A
#
# COMPACT_ATOMS: atom_id res chain seq x y z
N ILE A 1 15.99 3.03 22.65
CA ILE A 1 16.27 2.25 23.88
C ILE A 1 16.12 0.77 23.51
N ILE A 2 16.91 -0.14 24.06
CA ILE A 2 16.66 -1.58 23.85
C ILE A 2 15.80 -2.02 25.04
N ILE A 3 14.54 -2.38 24.79
CA ILE A 3 13.64 -2.95 25.81
C ILE A 3 13.31 -4.37 25.36
N ASN A 4 13.56 -5.34 26.23
CA ASN A 4 13.31 -6.77 25.96
C ASN A 4 13.97 -7.28 24.65
N GLY A 5 15.22 -6.85 24.40
CA GLY A 5 15.98 -7.23 23.21
C GLY A 5 15.49 -6.60 21.90
N ARG A 6 14.48 -5.71 21.96
CA ARG A 6 13.99 -4.99 20.78
C ARG A 6 14.33 -3.51 20.86
N ASN A 7 14.74 -2.95 19.73
CA ASN A 7 14.92 -1.51 19.60
C ASN A 7 13.55 -0.83 19.71
N THR A 8 13.37 -0.03 20.76
CA THR A 8 12.23 0.87 20.93
C THR A 8 12.65 2.31 20.60
N TYR A 9 11.79 2.99 19.86
CA TYR A 9 11.97 4.37 19.47
C TYR A 9 10.79 5.18 20.00
N THR A 10 11.06 6.40 20.44
CA THR A 10 10.03 7.31 20.94
C THR A 10 10.22 8.68 20.32
N LEU A 11 9.12 9.30 19.89
CA LEU A 11 9.10 10.68 19.41
C LEU A 11 8.12 11.46 20.27
N ASN A 12 8.58 12.53 20.93
CA ASN A 12 7.77 13.36 21.83
C ASN A 12 6.96 12.54 22.86
N GLY A 13 7.60 11.56 23.50
CA GLY A 13 6.98 10.69 24.51
C GLY A 13 6.07 9.58 23.95
N THR A 14 5.77 9.58 22.65
CA THR A 14 4.96 8.54 22.01
C THR A 14 5.84 7.47 21.36
N ALA A 15 5.38 6.22 21.36
CA ALA A 15 6.05 5.15 20.64
C ALA A 15 6.11 5.47 19.13
N ALA A 16 7.29 5.34 18.54
CA ALA A 16 7.53 5.59 17.13
C ALA A 16 8.24 4.40 16.48
N THR A 17 8.10 4.29 15.16
CA THR A 17 8.87 3.32 14.39
C THR A 17 10.27 3.89 14.07
N ASN A 18 11.24 3.00 13.81
CA ASN A 18 12.57 3.41 13.34
C ASN A 18 12.44 4.35 12.12
N SER A 19 11.63 3.98 11.13
CA SER A 19 11.40 4.79 9.92
C SER A 19 10.96 6.21 10.26
N ARG A 20 10.05 6.39 11.21
CA ARG A 20 9.56 7.71 11.58
C ARG A 20 10.63 8.57 12.23
N VAL A 21 11.51 7.97 13.05
CA VAL A 21 12.67 8.67 13.63
C VAL A 21 13.69 9.02 12.55
N ALA A 22 13.98 8.09 11.64
CA ALA A 22 14.87 8.35 10.50
C ALA A 22 14.33 9.46 9.59
N ASP A 23 13.02 9.48 9.33
CA ASP A 23 12.35 10.54 8.56
C ASP A 23 12.44 11.90 9.24
N LEU A 24 12.33 11.96 10.57
CA LEU A 24 12.53 13.20 11.32
C LEU A 24 13.96 13.73 11.13
N PHE A 25 14.97 12.89 11.36
CA PHE A 25 16.37 13.31 11.19
C PHE A 25 16.67 13.73 9.75
N ARG A 26 16.09 13.03 8.77
CA ARG A 26 16.18 13.41 7.36
C ARG A 26 15.53 14.78 7.10
N SER A 27 14.39 15.07 7.73
CA SER A 27 13.70 16.35 7.54
C SER A 27 14.49 17.57 8.04
N VAL A 28 15.48 17.36 8.91
CA VAL A 28 16.40 18.41 9.40
C VAL A 28 17.79 18.32 8.77
N GLY A 29 17.95 17.57 7.68
CA GLY A 29 19.23 17.41 6.96
C GLY A 29 20.24 16.48 7.64
N LEU A 30 19.87 15.83 8.73
CA LEU A 30 20.72 14.88 9.47
C LEU A 30 20.46 13.45 9.01
N ASN A 31 20.63 13.15 7.72
CA ASN A 31 20.40 11.80 7.23
C ASN A 31 21.40 10.81 7.86
N VAL A 32 20.93 10.02 8.82
CA VAL A 32 21.72 9.01 9.55
C VAL A 32 22.22 7.88 8.67
N ASN A 33 21.55 7.60 7.55
CA ASN A 33 21.96 6.54 6.62
C ASN A 33 23.03 7.02 5.64
N ASN A 34 23.13 8.33 5.41
CA ASN A 34 24.14 8.92 4.54
C ASN A 34 24.58 10.29 5.10
N PRO A 35 25.42 10.29 6.15
CA PRO A 35 25.75 11.50 6.90
C PRO A 35 26.70 12.40 6.10
N HIS A 36 26.12 13.27 5.28
CA HIS A 36 26.84 14.30 4.52
C HIS A 36 26.94 15.64 5.26
N PHE A 37 26.31 15.72 6.42
CA PHE A 37 26.29 16.92 7.27
C PHE A 37 27.59 17.11 8.07
N LEU A 38 28.46 16.10 8.14
CA LEU A 38 29.71 16.15 8.91
C LEU A 38 30.85 15.49 8.15
N ILE A 39 31.89 16.27 7.83
CA ILE A 39 33.13 15.76 7.28
C ILE A 39 34.13 15.63 8.43
N MET A 40 34.42 14.38 8.82
CA MET A 40 35.44 14.10 9.84
C MET A 40 36.83 14.55 9.34
N GLN A 41 37.70 14.94 10.28
CA GLN A 41 39.08 15.35 9.96
C GLN A 41 39.81 14.26 9.13
N GLY A 42 40.57 14.70 8.13
CA GLY A 42 41.31 13.81 7.23
C GLY A 42 40.45 13.10 6.17
N ARG A 43 39.12 13.31 6.15
CA ARG A 43 38.24 12.69 5.15
C ARG A 43 37.93 13.53 3.92
N ILE A 44 38.44 14.77 3.85
CA ILE A 44 38.22 15.65 2.69
C ILE A 44 38.68 15.01 1.37
N THR A 45 39.81 14.31 1.37
CA THR A 45 40.32 13.60 0.17
C THR A 45 39.38 12.50 -0.29
N LYS A 46 38.69 11.82 0.65
CA LYS A 46 37.66 10.85 0.29
C LYS A 46 36.48 11.56 -0.38
N VAL A 47 36.03 12.69 0.19
CA VAL A 47 34.95 13.50 -0.37
C VAL A 47 35.29 13.97 -1.78
N LEU A 48 36.53 14.43 -2.02
CA LEU A 48 37.00 14.87 -3.34
C LEU A 48 37.06 13.73 -4.37
N ASN A 49 37.43 12.52 -3.96
CA ASN A 49 37.51 11.35 -4.84
C ASN A 49 36.19 10.56 -4.91
N THR A 50 35.10 11.13 -4.41
CA THR A 50 33.78 10.50 -4.41
C THR A 50 33.26 10.37 -5.83
N LYS A 51 32.57 9.26 -6.14
CA LYS A 51 31.98 9.06 -7.47
C LYS A 51 30.94 10.15 -7.74
N PRO A 52 30.79 10.63 -8.99
CA PRO A 52 29.80 11.66 -9.33
C PRO A 52 28.38 11.35 -8.85
N MET A 53 27.96 10.09 -8.89
CA MET A 53 26.65 9.64 -8.39
C MET A 53 26.47 9.87 -6.87
N GLU A 54 27.52 9.69 -6.09
CA GLU A 54 27.47 9.93 -4.64
C GLU A 54 27.40 11.44 -4.36
N ILE A 55 28.15 12.27 -5.10
CA ILE A 55 28.07 13.74 -5.01
C ILE A 55 26.67 14.24 -5.39
N LEU A 56 26.08 13.72 -6.47
CA LEU A 56 24.71 14.04 -6.84
C LEU A 56 23.75 13.67 -5.69
N GLY A 57 23.90 12.48 -5.12
CA GLY A 57 23.11 12.06 -3.97
C GLY A 57 23.28 12.95 -2.73
N MET A 58 24.47 13.57 -2.52
CA MET A 58 24.69 14.58 -1.48
C MET A 58 23.86 15.84 -1.76
N ILE A 59 23.93 16.32 -3.01
CA ILE A 59 23.23 17.54 -3.44
C ILE A 59 21.72 17.34 -3.38
N GLU A 60 21.21 16.21 -3.84
CA GLU A 60 19.78 15.87 -3.79
C GLU A 60 19.26 15.74 -2.36
N GLU A 61 20.10 15.24 -1.44
CA GLU A 61 19.75 15.18 -0.02
C GLU A 61 19.68 16.59 0.58
N ALA A 62 20.68 17.43 0.29
CA ALA A 62 20.72 18.82 0.76
C ALA A 62 19.59 19.68 0.17
N ALA A 63 19.21 19.44 -1.09
CA ALA A 63 18.07 20.08 -1.74
C ALA A 63 16.71 19.50 -1.31
N GLY A 64 16.70 18.37 -0.59
CA GLY A 64 15.48 17.66 -0.17
C GLY A 64 14.74 16.95 -1.31
N THR A 65 15.26 16.96 -2.54
CA THR A 65 14.62 16.33 -3.72
C THR A 65 14.59 14.82 -3.59
N ARG A 66 15.62 14.22 -2.98
CA ARG A 66 15.65 12.77 -2.70
C ARG A 66 14.50 12.32 -1.80
N MET A 67 14.11 13.15 -0.83
CA MET A 67 12.97 12.85 0.02
C MET A 67 11.66 12.84 -0.75
N TYR A 68 11.49 13.82 -1.62
CA TYR A 68 10.32 13.93 -2.48
C TYR A 68 10.23 12.75 -3.45
N GLU A 69 11.32 12.39 -4.13
CA GLU A 69 11.35 11.27 -5.07
C GLU A 69 11.04 9.94 -4.37
N ALA A 70 11.60 9.69 -3.19
CA ALA A 70 11.29 8.49 -2.41
C ALA A 70 9.79 8.41 -2.05
N LYS A 71 9.17 9.53 -1.66
CA LYS A 71 7.72 9.60 -1.38
C LYS A 71 6.89 9.36 -2.63
N LYS A 72 7.27 9.96 -3.77
CA LYS A 72 6.62 9.75 -5.06
C LYS A 72 6.65 8.28 -5.46
N GLN A 73 7.81 7.63 -5.38
CA GLN A 73 7.94 6.20 -5.69
C GLN A 73 7.09 5.32 -4.76
N SER A 74 7.05 5.65 -3.46
CA SER A 74 6.18 4.93 -2.51
C SER A 74 4.69 5.12 -2.83
N ALA A 75 4.28 6.31 -3.25
CA ALA A 75 2.91 6.59 -3.66
C ALA A 75 2.54 5.83 -4.94
N LEU A 76 3.41 5.82 -5.95
CA LEU A 76 3.23 5.07 -7.19
C LEU A 76 3.07 3.57 -6.93
N ARG A 77 3.95 2.97 -6.11
CA ARG A 77 3.81 1.56 -5.69
C ARG A 77 2.50 1.28 -4.97
N THR A 78 2.01 2.24 -4.19
CA THR A 78 0.73 2.10 -3.49
C THR A 78 -0.44 2.16 -4.47
N VAL A 79 -0.37 3.03 -5.49
CA VAL A 79 -1.36 3.12 -6.56
C VAL A 79 -1.41 1.81 -7.35
N GLU A 80 -0.27 1.33 -7.83
CA GLU A 80 -0.15 0.08 -8.59
C GLU A 80 -0.72 -1.12 -7.81
N LYS A 81 -0.40 -1.23 -6.52
CA LYS A 81 -0.97 -2.27 -5.65
C LYS A 81 -2.50 -2.16 -5.53
N LYS A 82 -3.04 -0.94 -5.44
CA LYS A 82 -4.49 -0.70 -5.35
C LYS A 82 -5.19 -0.99 -6.67
N GLU A 83 -4.57 -0.66 -7.80
CA GLU A 83 -5.08 -0.98 -9.14
C GLU A 83 -5.15 -2.49 -9.34
N GLY A 84 -4.09 -3.23 -8.98
CA GLY A 84 -4.11 -4.69 -8.97
C GLY A 84 -5.23 -5.26 -8.10
N LYS A 85 -5.41 -4.72 -6.89
CA LYS A 85 -6.50 -5.18 -6.01
C LYS A 85 -7.89 -4.85 -6.56
N MET A 86 -8.04 -3.72 -7.23
CA MET A 86 -9.30 -3.34 -7.89
C MET A 86 -9.61 -4.27 -9.05
N ALA A 87 -8.60 -4.66 -9.83
CA ALA A 87 -8.75 -5.64 -10.91
C ALA A 87 -9.20 -7.01 -10.37
N GLU A 88 -8.60 -7.50 -9.28
CA GLU A 88 -9.05 -8.74 -8.60
C GLU A 88 -10.51 -8.65 -8.14
N ILE A 89 -10.90 -7.53 -7.53
CA ILE A 89 -12.30 -7.33 -7.07
C ILE A 89 -13.25 -7.32 -8.26
N LYS A 90 -12.90 -6.63 -9.34
CA LYS A 90 -13.70 -6.57 -10.56
C LYS A 90 -13.86 -7.96 -11.17
N GLN A 91 -12.78 -8.74 -11.22
CA GLN A 91 -12.82 -10.12 -11.70
C GLN A 91 -13.79 -10.98 -10.88
N VAL A 92 -13.67 -10.98 -9.54
CA VAL A 92 -14.60 -11.72 -8.66
C VAL A 92 -16.04 -11.27 -8.85
N MET A 93 -16.26 -9.96 -9.03
CA MET A 93 -17.60 -9.42 -9.26
C MET A 93 -18.19 -9.93 -10.58
N GLU A 94 -17.41 -9.92 -11.66
CA GLU A 94 -17.85 -10.31 -13.01
C GLU A 94 -17.95 -11.83 -13.20
N GLU A 95 -17.04 -12.61 -12.63
CA GLU A 95 -16.97 -14.06 -12.83
C GLU A 95 -17.83 -14.85 -11.83
N ASP A 96 -17.96 -14.38 -10.59
CA ASP A 96 -18.65 -15.13 -9.54
C ASP A 96 -19.98 -14.47 -9.14
N ILE A 97 -19.93 -13.21 -8.72
CA ILE A 97 -21.06 -12.57 -8.05
C ILE A 97 -22.21 -12.33 -9.04
N LEU A 98 -21.94 -11.67 -10.17
CA LEU A 98 -22.97 -11.35 -11.15
C LEU A 98 -23.63 -12.62 -11.74
N PRO A 99 -22.88 -13.66 -12.17
CA PRO A 99 -23.50 -14.89 -12.66
C PRO A 99 -24.30 -15.63 -11.59
N LYS A 100 -23.85 -15.61 -10.34
CA LYS A 100 -24.60 -16.22 -9.22
C LYS A 100 -25.91 -15.48 -8.97
N VAL A 101 -25.92 -14.15 -9.03
CA VAL A 101 -27.13 -13.34 -8.92
C VAL A 101 -28.10 -13.65 -10.06
N GLU A 102 -27.62 -13.73 -11.31
CA GLU A 102 -28.47 -14.07 -12.46
C GLU A 102 -29.01 -15.50 -12.41
N LYS A 103 -28.23 -16.46 -11.89
CA LYS A 103 -28.72 -17.81 -11.61
C LYS A 103 -29.85 -17.77 -10.57
N LEU A 104 -29.65 -17.10 -9.44
CA LEU A 104 -30.66 -17.03 -8.37
C LEU A 104 -31.94 -16.35 -8.83
N LYS A 105 -31.86 -15.34 -9.69
CA LYS A 105 -33.04 -14.72 -10.32
C LYS A 105 -33.82 -15.71 -11.18
N ARG A 106 -33.14 -16.54 -11.98
CA ARG A 106 -33.76 -17.59 -12.79
C ARG A 106 -34.39 -18.68 -11.93
N ASP A 107 -33.64 -19.21 -10.97
CA ASP A 107 -34.13 -20.23 -10.03
C ASP A 107 -35.41 -19.76 -9.31
N ARG A 108 -35.47 -18.48 -8.92
CA ARG A 108 -36.67 -17.87 -8.33
C ARG A 108 -37.83 -17.80 -9.33
N CYS A 109 -37.59 -17.37 -10.58
CA CYS A 109 -38.65 -17.30 -11.59
C CYS A 109 -39.23 -18.69 -11.89
N ASP A 110 -38.37 -19.69 -12.05
CA ASP A 110 -38.79 -21.07 -12.32
C ASP A 110 -39.62 -21.63 -11.15
N TYR A 111 -39.23 -21.30 -9.91
CA TYR A 111 -39.98 -21.69 -8.72
C TYR A 111 -41.36 -21.02 -8.64
N LEU A 112 -41.48 -19.75 -9.05
CA LEU A 112 -42.77 -19.05 -9.08
C LEU A 112 -43.69 -19.62 -10.17
N GLU A 113 -43.15 -19.97 -11.34
CA GLU A 113 -43.92 -20.67 -12.38
C GLU A 113 -44.36 -22.06 -11.92
N TYR A 114 -43.47 -22.81 -11.28
CA TYR A 114 -43.81 -24.10 -10.66
C TYR A 114 -45.00 -23.95 -9.71
N GLN A 115 -44.94 -22.99 -8.77
CA GLN A 115 -46.04 -22.75 -7.84
C GLN A 115 -47.35 -22.35 -8.52
N ARG A 116 -47.28 -21.65 -9.65
CA ARG A 116 -48.48 -21.27 -10.42
C ARG A 116 -49.13 -22.51 -11.03
N ILE A 117 -48.34 -23.36 -11.67
CA ILE A 117 -48.80 -24.60 -12.30
C ILE A 117 -49.33 -25.57 -11.24
N ASP A 118 -48.65 -25.70 -10.10
CA ASP A 118 -49.05 -26.57 -8.99
C ASP A 118 -50.46 -26.22 -8.48
N ARG A 119 -50.73 -24.93 -8.25
CA ARG A 119 -52.08 -24.44 -7.89
C ARG A 119 -53.11 -24.69 -8.98
N GLU A 120 -52.75 -24.51 -10.25
CA GLU A 120 -53.66 -24.82 -11.36
C GLU A 120 -54.02 -26.32 -11.32
N VAL A 121 -53.03 -27.21 -11.20
CA VAL A 121 -53.24 -28.66 -11.12
C VAL A 121 -54.10 -29.07 -9.92
N GLU A 122 -53.88 -28.48 -8.75
CA GLU A 122 -54.73 -28.71 -7.57
C GLU A 122 -56.19 -28.35 -7.85
N LEU A 123 -56.46 -27.19 -8.44
CA LEU A 123 -57.81 -26.76 -8.83
C LEU A 123 -58.45 -27.68 -9.88
N TRP A 124 -57.66 -28.24 -10.81
CA TRP A 124 -58.14 -29.21 -11.78
C TRP A 124 -58.50 -30.56 -11.14
N ASN A 125 -57.77 -30.99 -10.10
CA ASN A 125 -58.04 -32.26 -9.40
C ASN A 125 -59.24 -32.20 -8.44
N GLU A 126 -59.66 -31.00 -8.03
CA GLU A 126 -60.83 -30.79 -7.16
C GLU A 126 -62.17 -30.76 -7.92
N ASN A 127 -62.16 -30.62 -9.25
CA ASN A 127 -63.35 -30.59 -10.11
C ASN A 127 -63.61 -31.94 -10.80
#